data_AF-A0A9W4UUT7-F1
#
_entry.id   AF-A0A9W4UUT7-F1
#
_cell.length_a   1.000
_cell.length_b   1.000
_cell.length_c   1.000
_cell.angle_alpha   90.00
_cell.angle_beta   90.00
_cell.angle_gamma   90.00
#
_symmetry.space_group_name_H-M   'P 1'
#
loop_
_entity.id
_entity.type
_entity.pdbx_description
1 polymer ?
#
loop_
_entity_poly.entity_id
_entity_poly.type
_entity_poly.pdbx_seq_one_letter_code
_entity_poly.pdbx_strand_id
1 'polypeptide(L)'
;MDQIREHDLPPNPAKKTDPRSRKYAAKYGGDSWELDALDPAVLEDLLESAILKHLDVDAYMAVVRQEEEDRKRLEGIATGA
;
A
#
# COMPACT_ATOMS: atom_id res chain seq x y z
N MET A 1 -1.79 -16.82 -4.28
CA MET A 1 -3.11 -17.12 -4.85
C MET A 1 -4.23 -16.93 -3.84
N ASP A 2 -3.94 -16.79 -2.54
CA ASP A 2 -4.99 -16.74 -1.52
C ASP A 2 -5.84 -15.47 -1.63
N GLN A 3 -5.24 -14.29 -1.75
CA GLN A 3 -5.96 -13.03 -2.01
C GLN A 3 -6.86 -13.09 -3.25
N ILE A 4 -6.42 -13.78 -4.31
CA ILE A 4 -7.20 -13.95 -5.54
C ILE A 4 -8.48 -14.74 -5.26
N ARG A 5 -8.38 -15.81 -4.45
CA ARG A 5 -9.52 -16.66 -4.09
C ARG A 5 -10.43 -16.01 -3.05
N GLU A 6 -9.84 -15.32 -2.08
CA GLU A 6 -10.54 -14.66 -0.98
C GLU A 6 -11.41 -13.50 -1.48
N HIS A 7 -10.92 -12.75 -2.45
CA HIS A 7 -11.64 -11.61 -3.04
C HIS A 7 -12.31 -11.93 -4.38
N ASP A 8 -12.36 -13.21 -4.77
CA ASP A 8 -12.95 -13.69 -6.03
C ASP A 8 -12.54 -12.85 -7.26
N LEU A 9 -11.23 -12.60 -7.40
CA LEU A 9 -10.74 -11.64 -8.38
C LEU A 9 -10.91 -12.15 -9.82
N PRO A 10 -11.42 -11.31 -10.75
CA PRO A 10 -11.61 -11.69 -12.14
C PRO A 10 -10.26 -11.95 -12.83
N PRO A 11 -10.11 -13.08 -13.56
CA PRO A 11 -8.90 -13.36 -14.31
C PRO A 11 -8.87 -12.60 -15.64
N ASN A 12 -7.67 -12.24 -16.08
CA ASN A 12 -7.35 -11.72 -17.40
C ASN A 12 -6.34 -12.62 -18.12
N PRO A 13 -6.31 -12.66 -19.46
CA PRO A 13 -5.27 -13.40 -20.17
C PRO A 13 -3.88 -12.81 -19.92
N ALA A 14 -2.91 -13.66 -19.57
CA ALA A 14 -1.52 -13.25 -19.42
C ALA A 14 -0.95 -12.72 -20.75
N LYS A 15 -0.08 -11.71 -20.65
CA LYS A 15 0.45 -10.99 -21.82
C LYS A 15 1.33 -11.89 -22.70
N LYS A 16 0.75 -12.36 -23.82
CA LYS A 16 1.41 -13.28 -24.76
C LYS A 16 2.68 -12.73 -25.41
N THR A 17 2.77 -11.42 -25.59
CA THR A 17 3.93 -10.76 -26.21
C THR A 17 5.07 -10.48 -25.23
N ASP A 18 4.88 -10.70 -23.92
CA ASP A 18 5.95 -10.56 -22.94
C ASP A 18 6.96 -11.70 -23.13
N PRO A 19 8.27 -11.43 -23.30
CA PRO A 19 9.30 -12.48 -23.40
C PRO A 19 9.33 -13.43 -22.19
N ARG A 20 8.84 -13.00 -21.03
CA ARG A 20 8.75 -13.78 -19.79
C ARG A 20 7.47 -14.62 -19.70
N SER A 21 6.48 -14.39 -20.58
CA SER A 21 5.17 -15.05 -20.56
C SER A 21 5.27 -16.59 -20.54
N ARG A 22 6.20 -17.18 -21.29
CA ARG A 22 6.40 -18.64 -21.31
C ARG A 22 6.77 -19.19 -19.94
N LYS A 23 7.70 -18.53 -19.23
CA LYS A 23 8.12 -18.94 -17.88
C LYS A 23 7.03 -18.69 -16.86
N TYR A 24 6.32 -17.57 -16.98
CA TYR A 24 5.17 -17.26 -16.14
C TYR A 24 4.08 -18.32 -16.30
N ALA A 25 3.66 -18.62 -17.53
CA ALA A 25 2.59 -19.56 -17.81
C ALA A 25 2.92 -21.00 -17.40
N ALA A 26 4.18 -21.42 -17.55
CA ALA A 26 4.63 -22.72 -17.04
C ALA A 26 4.52 -22.83 -15.50
N LYS A 27 4.59 -21.70 -14.79
CA LYS A 27 4.56 -21.65 -13.32
C LYS A 27 3.16 -21.36 -12.75
N TYR A 28 2.39 -20.48 -13.38
CA TYR A 28 1.16 -19.89 -12.83
C TYR A 28 -0.07 -20.05 -13.74
N GLY A 29 0.10 -20.55 -14.97
CA GLY A 29 -0.98 -20.70 -15.95
C GLY A 29 -1.14 -19.51 -16.89
N GLY A 30 -2.15 -19.59 -17.76
CA GLY A 30 -2.39 -18.59 -18.81
C GLY A 30 -3.09 -17.32 -18.35
N ASP A 31 -3.46 -17.25 -17.07
CA ASP A 31 -4.24 -16.16 -16.50
C ASP A 31 -3.35 -15.26 -15.64
N SER A 32 -3.73 -14.01 -15.56
CA SER A 32 -3.13 -12.94 -14.76
C SER A 32 -4.24 -12.13 -14.11
N TRP A 33 -3.92 -11.47 -12.99
CA TRP A 33 -4.87 -10.65 -12.25
C TRP A 33 -4.29 -9.26 -12.09
N GLU A 34 -5.14 -8.25 -12.25
CA GLU A 34 -4.75 -6.86 -12.03
C GLU A 34 -4.91 -6.50 -10.55
N LEU A 35 -4.03 -5.62 -10.06
CA LEU A 35 -4.07 -5.19 -8.65
C LEU A 35 -5.33 -4.37 -8.35
N ASP A 36 -5.79 -3.58 -9.31
CA ASP A 36 -6.98 -2.73 -9.22
C ASP A 36 -8.30 -3.53 -9.26
N ALA A 37 -8.22 -4.85 -9.43
CA ALA A 37 -9.36 -5.73 -9.27
C ALA A 37 -9.75 -5.94 -7.79
N LEU A 38 -8.85 -5.64 -6.84
CA LEU A 38 -9.17 -5.61 -5.42
C LEU A 38 -10.10 -4.44 -5.09
N ASP A 39 -10.97 -4.64 -4.09
CA ASP A 39 -11.74 -3.53 -3.53
C ASP A 39 -10.79 -2.44 -2.99
N PRO A 40 -11.03 -1.14 -3.29
CA PRO A 40 -10.16 -0.07 -2.84
C PRO A 40 -9.89 -0.05 -1.34
N ALA A 41 -10.88 -0.38 -0.49
CA ALA A 41 -10.70 -0.42 0.96
C ALA A 41 -9.75 -1.55 1.39
N VAL A 42 -9.84 -2.71 0.74
CA VAL A 42 -8.91 -3.82 0.97
C VAL A 42 -7.48 -3.42 0.59
N LEU A 43 -7.32 -2.70 -0.52
CA LEU A 43 -6.01 -2.22 -0.95
C LEU A 43 -5.43 -1.18 0.02
N GLU A 44 -6.27 -0.30 0.56
CA GLU A 44 -5.91 0.68 1.59
C GLU A 44 -5.39 -0.01 2.86
N ASP A 45 -6.14 -0.98 3.38
CA ASP A 45 -5.77 -1.74 4.59
C ASP A 45 -4.45 -2.52 4.41
N LEU A 46 -4.28 -3.16 3.25
CA LEU A 46 -3.05 -3.89 2.91
C LEU A 46 -1.85 -2.96 2.84
N LEU A 47 -2.02 -1.79 2.24
CA LEU A 47 -0.97 -0.79 2.09
C LEU A 47 -0.59 -0.20 3.45
N GLU A 48 -1.58 0.22 4.25
CA GLU A 48 -1.34 0.75 5.60
C GLU A 48 -0.59 -0.29 6.46
N SER A 49 -1.07 -1.53 6.49
CA SER A 49 -0.44 -2.61 7.24
C SER A 49 1.01 -2.86 6.80
N ALA A 50 1.26 -2.84 5.48
CA ALA A 50 2.61 -3.01 4.95
C ALA A 50 3.53 -1.85 5.32
N ILE A 51 3.04 -0.61 5.26
CA ILE A 51 3.79 0.58 5.66
C ILE A 51 4.12 0.50 7.16
N LEU A 52 3.12 0.29 8.02
CA LEU A 52 3.28 0.25 9.46
C LEU A 52 4.24 -0.86 9.92
N LYS A 53 4.25 -2.00 9.22
CA LYS A 53 5.19 -3.10 9.50
C LYS A 53 6.65 -2.70 9.29
N HIS A 54 6.92 -1.77 8.38
CA HIS A 54 8.27 -1.34 8.02
C HIS A 54 8.62 0.05 8.57
N LEU A 55 7.67 0.74 9.17
CA LEU A 55 7.85 2.03 9.81
C LEU A 55 8.18 1.85 11.29
N ASP A 56 9.21 2.56 11.77
CA ASP A 56 9.38 2.77 13.21
C ASP A 56 8.32 3.78 13.68
N VAL A 57 7.19 3.24 14.13
CA VAL A 57 6.02 4.03 14.53
C VAL A 57 6.35 4.92 15.74
N ASP A 58 7.20 4.46 16.66
CA ASP A 58 7.57 5.25 17.84
C ASP A 58 8.42 6.46 17.45
N ALA A 59 9.40 6.27 16.57
CA ALA A 59 10.20 7.37 16.02
C ALA A 59 9.33 8.34 15.21
N TYR A 60 8.43 7.82 14.38
CA TYR A 60 7.49 8.65 13.62
C TYR A 60 6.61 9.50 14.55
N MET A 61 6.01 8.89 15.58
CA MET A 61 5.15 9.58 16.53
C MET A 61 5.91 10.56 17.44
N ALA A 62 7.21 10.35 17.66
CA ALA A 62 8.06 11.32 18.33
C ALA A 62 8.20 12.61 17.50
N VAL A 63 8.41 12.48 16.19
CA VAL A 63 8.48 13.62 15.26
C VAL A 63 7.13 14.35 15.20
N VAL A 64 6.02 13.63 15.01
CA VAL A 64 4.67 14.23 14.98
C VAL A 64 4.38 15.05 16.24
N ARG A 65 4.74 14.53 17.43
CA ARG A 65 4.57 15.26 18.69
C ARG A 65 5.41 16.54 18.74
N GLN A 66 6.66 16.46 18.28
CA GLN A 66 7.53 17.64 18.20
C GLN A 66 6.96 18.71 17.26
N GLU A 67 6.45 18.31 16.08
CA GLU A 67 5.83 19.21 15.12
C GLU A 67 4.62 19.95 15.71
N GLU A 68 3.80 19.26 16.50
CA GLU A 68 2.64 19.87 17.16
C GLU A 68 3.03 20.85 18.27
N GLU A 69 4.08 20.56 19.04
CA GLU A 69 4.64 21.52 20.00
C GLU A 69 5.24 22.74 19.30
N ASP A 70 5.93 22.52 18.18
CA ASP A 70 6.51 23.59 17.38
C ASP A 70 5.44 24.50 16.79
N ARG A 71 4.36 23.92 16.26
CA ARG A 71 3.20 24.66 15.74
C ARG A 71 2.61 25.60 16.80
N LYS A 72 2.35 25.08 18.02
CA LYS A 72 1.80 25.88 19.13
C LYS A 72 2.73 27.01 19.54
N ARG A 73 4.05 26.77 19.56
CA ARG A 73 5.04 27.81 19.87
C ARG A 73 5.01 28.92 18.84
N LEU A 74 4.97 28.57 17.55
CA LEU A 74 4.91 29.53 16.45
C LEU A 74 3.61 30.33 16.48
N GLU A 75 2.48 29.69 16.75
CA GLU A 75 1.19 30.39 16.92
C GLU A 75 1.23 31.39 18.08
N GLY A 76 1.81 31.02 19.22
CA GLY A 76 1.98 31.92 20.37
C GLY A 76 2.88 33.13 20.07
N ILE A 77 3.91 32.95 19.24
CA ILE A 77 4.76 34.05 18.76
C ILE A 77 3.98 34.94 17.78
N ALA A 78 3.18 34.35 16.89
CA ALA A 78 2.42 35.08 15.87
C ALA A 78 1.24 35.88 16.46
N THR A 79 0.67 35.42 17.58
CA THR A 79 -0.47 36.08 18.25
C THR A 79 -0.07 37.13 19.30
N GLY A 80 1.22 37.34 19.54
CA GLY A 80 1.72 38.45 20.35
C GLY A 80 1.35 38.33 21.83
N ALA A 81 2.08 37.50 22.57
CA ALA A 81 2.37 37.75 23.98
C ALA A 81 3.69 38.54 24.09
#